data_AF-K1R6J3-F1
#
_entry.id   AF-K1R6J3-F1
#
_cell.length_a   1.000
_cell.length_b   1.000
_cell.length_c   1.000
_cell.angle_alpha   90.00
_cell.angle_beta   90.00
_cell.angle_gamma   90.00
#
_symmetry.space_group_name_H-M   'P 1'
#
loop_
_entity.id
_entity.type
_entity.pdbx_description
1 polymer ?
#
loop_
_entity_poly.entity_id
_entity_poly.type
_entity_poly.pdbx_seq_one_letter_code
_entity_poly.pdbx_strand_id
1 'polypeptide(L)'
;MSLFFHRAITELNISRTIKGVRCIVRFPEGVSSLFDAFSTHLDKQISIPGLFRLFELAIGISNRALPDDPNTFLDHKPIFADKFVYVGSCKLEIHQSFNASAYFHLPFDVFSTLDYVGKSSYCKVQEMCQRDNSQWFARLSQQNIMVDPVTRKPLELPASWRKKYGPMCTGSPFVMEKLNRPDACMAVGHYKIQTSDIDSQNHTNWVVHVEICMNACRNGLDKELFSKPLIKNSKNGLKEIQIRYVNEALVDEEVVIHAWETSDFETLYHSRCNTIHFKATKAIAIYMEARAITELNISRTNKGVRCIVRFPEGVSSLFDAFSTHLDKQISIPGLFRLSELAEGISIRALQDDPNTFLDHKPMFADKFVYAGSCKLEIHQSLYVSAYFHLPFDVFSTLDYVGKSSYCKVQEICQRDNSQWFARLSLQNIMVDPVTRKPIELPASWRKKYGSMCTGSPFVMEKLNRPDACMAVDHYKIQASDIDIQNHTNWVVYVQICMNACRKGFNKELFSKPLIQNSKNGLKEFQIRYVNEALVDEEVVVHAWETSSRDDQLCFELTRGSDVFRQGRIQDMKNMLEGAPMEGRKYGGRLETPSGSSRGKP
;
A
#
# COMPACT_ATOMS: atom_id res chain seq x y z
N MET A 1 10.45 -2.59 -1.02
CA MET A 1 11.07 -3.63 -0.14
C MET A 1 12.19 -3.10 0.78
N SER A 2 13.29 -2.52 0.28
CA SER A 2 14.49 -2.24 1.12
C SER A 2 14.26 -1.42 2.39
N LEU A 3 13.44 -0.35 2.34
CA LEU A 3 13.09 0.46 3.52
C LEU A 3 12.29 -0.33 4.58
N PHE A 4 11.37 -1.19 4.14
CA PHE A 4 10.59 -2.06 5.03
C PHE A 4 11.49 -3.05 5.77
N PHE A 5 12.45 -3.65 5.08
CA PHE A 5 13.49 -4.48 5.72
C PHE A 5 14.32 -3.70 6.73
N HIS A 6 14.62 -2.42 6.48
CA HIS A 6 15.35 -1.60 7.44
C HIS A 6 14.52 -1.35 8.70
N ARG A 7 13.28 -0.83 8.56
CA ARG A 7 12.35 -0.64 9.68
C ARG A 7 12.14 -1.91 10.49
N ALA A 8 11.87 -3.05 9.84
CA ALA A 8 11.67 -4.31 10.54
C ALA A 8 12.90 -4.77 11.35
N ILE A 9 14.11 -4.37 10.96
CA ILE A 9 15.36 -4.68 11.69
C ILE A 9 15.68 -3.66 12.78
N THR A 10 15.25 -2.39 12.65
CA THR A 10 15.60 -1.31 13.61
C THR A 10 14.49 -0.91 14.58
N GLU A 11 13.22 -1.16 14.25
CA GLU A 11 12.05 -0.75 15.04
C GLU A 11 11.39 -1.95 15.76
N LEU A 12 11.73 -3.19 15.37
CA LEU A 12 11.22 -4.43 15.97
C LEU A 12 12.40 -5.24 16.54
N ASN A 13 12.22 -5.84 17.72
CA ASN A 13 13.24 -6.66 18.40
C ASN A 13 13.42 -8.05 17.75
N ILE A 14 13.69 -8.10 16.44
CA ILE A 14 13.97 -9.34 15.70
C ILE A 14 15.42 -9.74 15.94
N SER A 15 15.62 -10.95 16.47
CA SER A 15 16.95 -11.55 16.61
C SER A 15 17.11 -12.74 15.66
N ARG A 16 18.34 -13.22 15.50
CA ARG A 16 18.61 -14.48 14.79
C ARG A 16 19.71 -15.30 15.46
N THR A 17 19.90 -16.53 15.01
CA THR A 17 21.02 -17.38 15.41
C THR A 17 21.39 -18.29 14.25
N ILE A 18 22.63 -18.20 13.76
CA ILE A 18 23.17 -19.00 12.65
C ILE A 18 24.03 -20.14 13.23
N LYS A 19 23.83 -21.36 12.74
CA LYS A 19 24.60 -22.56 13.13
C LYS A 19 24.73 -23.52 11.93
N GLY A 20 25.81 -23.38 11.18
CA GLY A 20 26.07 -24.19 9.98
C GLY A 20 25.00 -23.98 8.91
N VAL A 21 24.38 -25.06 8.42
CA VAL A 21 23.27 -25.00 7.45
C VAL A 21 21.89 -24.71 8.08
N ARG A 22 21.82 -24.20 9.31
CA ARG A 22 20.57 -23.70 9.92
C ARG A 22 20.70 -22.25 10.40
N CYS A 23 19.63 -21.47 10.24
CA CYS A 23 19.46 -20.13 10.80
C CYS A 23 18.05 -20.01 11.39
N ILE A 24 17.97 -19.63 12.67
CA ILE A 24 16.70 -19.31 13.35
C ILE A 24 16.52 -17.80 13.27
N VAL A 25 15.38 -17.30 12.79
CA VAL A 25 14.96 -15.89 12.90
C VAL A 25 13.82 -15.81 13.90
N ARG A 26 13.92 -14.96 14.93
CA ARG A 26 12.93 -14.87 16.01
C ARG A 26 12.13 -13.60 15.89
N PHE A 27 10.85 -13.72 15.63
CA PHE A 27 9.96 -12.57 15.54
C PHE A 27 9.34 -12.27 16.92
N PRO A 28 9.33 -11.00 17.37
CA PRO A 28 8.56 -10.60 18.55
C PRO A 28 7.05 -10.69 18.27
N GLU A 29 6.26 -10.32 19.26
CA GLU A 29 4.81 -10.21 19.12
C GLU A 29 4.42 -9.22 18.01
N GLY A 30 3.24 -9.40 17.42
CA GLY A 30 2.63 -8.46 16.47
C GLY A 30 3.24 -8.40 15.05
N VAL A 31 4.41 -8.99 14.77
CA VAL A 31 5.05 -8.92 13.43
C VAL A 31 4.19 -9.50 12.31
N SER A 32 3.37 -10.51 12.61
CA SER A 32 2.29 -11.04 11.77
C SER A 32 1.45 -9.93 11.14
N SER A 33 0.90 -9.04 11.98
CA SER A 33 -0.04 -7.97 11.59
C SER A 33 0.47 -7.01 10.52
N LEU A 34 1.81 -6.91 10.34
CA LEU A 34 2.43 -6.10 9.28
C LEU A 34 2.16 -6.63 7.87
N PHE A 35 1.74 -7.89 7.76
CA PHE A 35 1.50 -8.62 6.50
C PHE A 35 0.04 -8.98 6.26
N ASP A 36 -0.83 -8.78 7.26
CA ASP A 36 -2.25 -9.13 7.19
C ASP A 36 -3.13 -8.12 6.45
N ALA A 37 -2.50 -7.22 5.71
CA ALA A 37 -3.10 -6.24 4.80
C ALA A 37 -4.25 -6.77 3.92
N PHE A 38 -4.27 -8.07 3.61
CA PHE A 38 -5.10 -8.68 2.56
C PHE A 38 -5.93 -9.91 3.00
N SER A 39 -6.22 -10.09 4.30
CA SER A 39 -7.21 -11.08 4.76
C SER A 39 -8.66 -10.56 4.62
N THR A 40 -9.62 -11.47 4.45
CA THR A 40 -10.99 -11.12 3.95
C THR A 40 -12.15 -11.75 4.73
N HIS A 41 -11.91 -12.34 5.90
CA HIS A 41 -12.93 -13.05 6.70
C HIS A 41 -12.79 -12.77 8.19
N LEU A 42 -13.82 -13.12 8.98
CA LEU A 42 -13.89 -12.91 10.43
C LEU A 42 -12.93 -13.82 11.25
N ASP A 43 -12.10 -14.61 10.59
CA ASP A 43 -11.19 -15.58 11.20
C ASP A 43 -9.80 -14.99 11.40
N LYS A 44 -9.28 -15.11 12.64
CA LYS A 44 -8.05 -14.47 13.13
C LYS A 44 -6.77 -15.17 12.66
N GLN A 45 -6.65 -15.41 11.35
CA GLN A 45 -5.61 -16.21 10.72
C GLN A 45 -4.84 -15.41 9.67
N ILE A 46 -3.52 -15.64 9.62
CA ILE A 46 -2.62 -14.93 8.71
C ILE A 46 -2.99 -15.28 7.26
N SER A 47 -3.08 -14.28 6.38
CA SER A 47 -3.41 -14.55 4.97
C SER A 47 -2.33 -15.42 4.31
N ILE A 48 -2.69 -16.29 3.36
CA ILE A 48 -1.69 -17.16 2.69
C ILE A 48 -0.58 -16.35 2.00
N PRO A 49 -0.86 -15.24 1.27
CA PRO A 49 0.20 -14.34 0.80
C PRO A 49 1.01 -13.72 1.95
N GLY A 50 0.38 -13.41 3.09
CA GLY A 50 1.05 -12.96 4.31
C GLY A 50 2.08 -13.97 4.86
N LEU A 51 1.75 -15.28 4.87
CA LEU A 51 2.71 -16.33 5.22
C LEU A 51 3.92 -16.32 4.27
N PHE A 52 3.70 -16.23 2.95
CA PHE A 52 4.81 -16.15 1.99
C PHE A 52 5.66 -14.88 2.17
N ARG A 53 5.06 -13.72 2.44
CA ARG A 53 5.77 -12.46 2.73
C ARG A 53 6.54 -12.51 4.06
N LEU A 54 6.05 -13.25 5.06
CA LEU A 54 6.78 -13.55 6.30
C LEU A 54 7.97 -14.50 6.07
N PHE A 55 7.83 -15.50 5.20
CA PHE A 55 8.98 -16.31 4.75
C PHE A 55 10.01 -15.45 4.00
N GLU A 56 9.60 -14.54 3.12
CA GLU A 56 10.50 -13.56 2.49
C GLU A 56 11.22 -12.67 3.53
N LEU A 57 10.52 -12.20 4.57
CA LEU A 57 11.14 -11.43 5.65
C LEU A 57 12.24 -12.25 6.34
N ALA A 58 11.97 -13.51 6.67
CA ALA A 58 12.96 -14.43 7.24
C ALA A 58 14.13 -14.73 6.27
N ILE A 59 13.87 -14.82 4.96
CA ILE A 59 14.93 -14.94 3.93
C ILE A 59 15.80 -13.67 3.92
N GLY A 60 15.22 -12.47 3.94
CA GLY A 60 16.00 -11.24 3.93
C GLY A 60 16.83 -11.05 5.20
N ILE A 61 16.27 -11.36 6.38
CA ILE A 61 16.95 -11.22 7.68
C ILE A 61 18.03 -12.27 7.90
N SER A 62 17.84 -13.51 7.43
CA SER A 62 18.90 -14.54 7.50
C SER A 62 20.10 -14.24 6.58
N ASN A 63 19.90 -13.51 5.49
CA ASN A 63 20.90 -13.37 4.41
C ASN A 63 21.54 -11.98 4.28
N ARG A 64 21.28 -11.05 5.22
CA ARG A 64 21.92 -9.72 5.32
C ARG A 64 22.78 -9.61 6.57
N ALA A 65 23.73 -8.68 6.61
CA ALA A 65 24.31 -8.27 7.90
C ALA A 65 23.25 -7.51 8.73
N LEU A 66 23.25 -7.70 10.04
CA LEU A 66 22.45 -6.93 11.01
C LEU A 66 23.39 -5.98 11.78
N PRO A 67 22.87 -4.91 12.42
CA PRO A 67 23.72 -3.93 13.13
C PRO A 67 24.68 -4.57 14.15
N ASP A 68 24.16 -5.49 14.97
CA ASP A 68 24.92 -6.16 16.04
C ASP A 68 25.40 -7.57 15.66
N ASP A 69 25.13 -8.02 14.43
CA ASP A 69 25.56 -9.33 13.91
C ASP A 69 25.94 -9.23 12.41
N PRO A 70 27.23 -9.04 12.10
CA PRO A 70 27.71 -8.86 10.72
C PRO A 70 27.73 -10.17 9.90
N ASN A 71 27.38 -11.32 10.49
CA ASN A 71 27.37 -12.60 9.78
C ASN A 71 26.28 -12.64 8.69
N THR A 72 26.28 -13.71 7.89
CA THR A 72 25.16 -14.07 6.99
C THR A 72 24.99 -15.59 7.03
N PHE A 73 23.75 -16.07 6.89
CA PHE A 73 23.44 -17.50 6.98
C PHE A 73 24.19 -18.31 5.92
N LEU A 74 24.13 -17.87 4.67
CA LEU A 74 24.85 -18.48 3.56
C LEU A 74 25.68 -17.43 2.84
N ASP A 75 26.85 -17.85 2.36
CA ASP A 75 27.76 -17.00 1.58
C ASP A 75 27.19 -16.80 0.17
N HIS A 76 26.47 -15.69 -0.01
CA HIS A 76 25.72 -15.40 -1.23
C HIS A 76 26.54 -14.68 -2.31
N LYS A 77 27.68 -14.08 -1.95
CA LYS A 77 28.52 -13.33 -2.90
C LYS A 77 28.94 -14.18 -4.12
N PRO A 78 29.35 -15.46 -3.99
CA PRO A 78 29.74 -16.30 -5.13
C PRO A 78 28.60 -16.67 -6.09
N ILE A 79 27.33 -16.52 -5.69
CA ILE A 79 26.16 -16.94 -6.50
C ILE A 79 25.28 -15.77 -6.99
N PHE A 80 25.45 -14.55 -6.46
CA PHE A 80 24.69 -13.35 -6.84
C PHE A 80 25.53 -12.21 -7.45
N ALA A 81 26.86 -12.38 -7.63
CA ALA A 81 27.72 -11.30 -8.14
C ALA A 81 27.44 -10.92 -9.61
N ASP A 82 27.29 -11.92 -10.46
CA ASP A 82 27.23 -11.82 -11.93
C ASP A 82 26.16 -12.77 -12.53
N LYS A 83 25.36 -13.42 -11.67
CA LYS A 83 24.50 -14.57 -12.00
C LYS A 83 23.09 -14.38 -11.43
N PHE A 84 22.12 -14.99 -12.10
CA PHE A 84 20.72 -14.96 -11.70
C PHE A 84 20.36 -16.22 -10.92
N VAL A 85 19.62 -16.07 -9.81
CA VAL A 85 19.14 -17.20 -8.99
C VAL A 85 17.63 -17.08 -8.86
N TYR A 86 16.92 -18.09 -9.36
CA TYR A 86 15.48 -18.06 -9.55
C TYR A 86 14.80 -19.23 -8.83
N VAL A 87 13.56 -19.03 -8.38
CA VAL A 87 12.76 -20.05 -7.70
C VAL A 87 12.16 -20.98 -8.75
N GLY A 88 12.70 -22.18 -8.93
CA GLY A 88 12.16 -23.16 -9.90
C GLY A 88 10.91 -23.88 -9.42
N SER A 89 10.77 -24.09 -8.11
CA SER A 89 9.56 -24.66 -7.49
C SER A 89 9.49 -24.30 -6.02
N CYS A 90 8.27 -24.15 -5.47
CA CYS A 90 8.07 -24.08 -4.02
C CYS A 90 6.85 -24.88 -3.55
N LYS A 91 6.93 -25.40 -2.33
CA LYS A 91 5.85 -26.08 -1.60
C LYS A 91 5.61 -25.36 -0.29
N LEU A 92 4.39 -24.87 -0.05
CA LEU A 92 3.92 -24.47 1.27
C LEU A 92 3.07 -25.60 1.85
N GLU A 93 3.44 -26.12 3.01
CA GLU A 93 2.64 -27.03 3.84
C GLU A 93 2.08 -26.26 5.03
N ILE A 94 0.82 -26.50 5.39
CA ILE A 94 0.11 -25.83 6.47
C ILE A 94 -0.37 -26.90 7.45
N HIS A 95 -0.01 -26.76 8.72
CA HIS A 95 -0.44 -27.69 9.77
C HIS A 95 -1.86 -27.35 10.23
N GLN A 96 -2.65 -28.36 10.60
CA GLN A 96 -4.06 -28.15 10.99
C GLN A 96 -4.22 -27.20 12.19
N SER A 97 -3.22 -27.08 13.06
CA SER A 97 -3.25 -26.12 14.18
C SER A 97 -3.33 -24.65 13.71
N PHE A 98 -2.79 -24.33 12.53
CA PHE A 98 -2.91 -22.99 11.93
C PHE A 98 -4.38 -22.64 11.66
N ASN A 99 -5.15 -23.59 11.10
CA ASN A 99 -6.56 -23.42 10.79
C ASN A 99 -7.46 -23.49 12.06
N ALA A 100 -6.90 -23.86 13.22
CA ALA A 100 -7.64 -24.10 14.47
C ALA A 100 -7.31 -23.08 15.59
N SER A 101 -6.44 -22.10 15.35
CA SER A 101 -5.90 -21.22 16.39
C SER A 101 -5.85 -19.75 15.97
N ALA A 102 -6.09 -18.86 16.94
CA ALA A 102 -5.88 -17.42 16.79
C ALA A 102 -4.41 -17.05 17.05
N TYR A 103 -3.47 -17.58 16.26
CA TYR A 103 -2.03 -17.33 16.38
C TYR A 103 -1.59 -15.87 16.07
N PHE A 104 -2.53 -15.00 15.73
CA PHE A 104 -2.34 -13.67 15.17
C PHE A 104 -1.45 -12.71 15.99
N HIS A 105 -1.30 -12.95 17.30
CA HIS A 105 -0.52 -12.13 18.23
C HIS A 105 0.42 -12.94 19.13
N LEU A 106 0.95 -14.08 18.67
CA LEU A 106 1.96 -14.84 19.43
C LEU A 106 3.34 -14.76 18.77
N PRO A 107 4.43 -14.64 19.55
CA PRO A 107 5.79 -14.65 19.00
C PRO A 107 6.17 -16.03 18.45
N PHE A 108 6.78 -16.05 17.27
CA PHE A 108 7.16 -17.26 16.55
C PHE A 108 8.62 -17.20 16.07
N ASP A 109 9.20 -18.38 15.84
CA ASP A 109 10.55 -18.57 15.34
C ASP A 109 10.50 -19.22 13.95
N VAL A 110 11.31 -18.74 13.00
CA VAL A 110 11.44 -19.30 11.65
C VAL A 110 12.78 -19.99 11.49
N PHE A 111 12.73 -21.32 11.43
CA PHE A 111 13.86 -22.21 11.27
C PHE A 111 14.17 -22.39 9.79
N SER A 112 15.15 -21.67 9.27
CA SER A 112 15.60 -21.76 7.89
C SER A 112 16.78 -22.73 7.76
N THR A 113 16.65 -23.76 6.95
CA THR A 113 17.64 -24.81 6.69
C THR A 113 18.04 -24.80 5.21
N LEU A 114 19.34 -24.89 4.91
CA LEU A 114 19.81 -25.27 3.57
C LEU A 114 19.83 -26.80 3.52
N ASP A 115 18.84 -27.36 2.84
CA ASP A 115 18.47 -28.77 2.97
C ASP A 115 19.08 -29.66 1.88
N TYR A 116 19.26 -29.11 0.67
CA TYR A 116 19.88 -29.80 -0.46
C TYR A 116 20.77 -28.85 -1.27
N VAL A 117 21.90 -29.35 -1.79
CA VAL A 117 22.76 -28.67 -2.76
C VAL A 117 23.12 -29.63 -3.89
N GLY A 118 22.66 -29.30 -5.10
CA GLY A 118 22.89 -30.07 -6.32
C GLY A 118 23.96 -29.46 -7.22
N LYS A 119 23.88 -29.81 -8.52
CA LYS A 119 24.83 -29.33 -9.54
C LYS A 119 24.63 -27.84 -9.88
N SER A 120 23.39 -27.44 -10.14
CA SER A 120 22.97 -26.10 -10.60
C SER A 120 21.88 -25.45 -9.72
N SER A 121 21.56 -26.09 -8.60
CA SER A 121 20.35 -25.80 -7.83
C SER A 121 20.54 -26.15 -6.34
N TYR A 122 19.78 -25.51 -5.45
CA TYR A 122 19.76 -25.81 -4.02
C TYR A 122 18.34 -25.69 -3.45
N CYS A 123 18.00 -26.50 -2.45
CA CYS A 123 16.72 -26.40 -1.75
C CYS A 123 16.91 -25.76 -0.38
N LYS A 124 16.08 -24.76 -0.06
CA LYS A 124 15.91 -24.25 1.30
C LYS A 124 14.59 -24.79 1.86
N VAL A 125 14.58 -25.19 3.11
CA VAL A 125 13.35 -25.50 3.87
C VAL A 125 13.25 -24.50 5.01
N GLN A 126 12.07 -23.91 5.21
CA GLN A 126 11.80 -22.97 6.29
C GLN A 126 10.58 -23.43 7.08
N GLU A 127 10.67 -23.46 8.40
CA GLU A 127 9.57 -23.87 9.29
C GLU A 127 9.22 -22.72 10.24
N MET A 128 7.97 -22.27 10.22
CA MET A 128 7.41 -21.33 11.20
C MET A 128 6.88 -22.12 12.39
N CYS A 129 7.47 -21.93 13.57
CA CYS A 129 7.07 -22.62 14.80
C CYS A 129 6.65 -21.65 15.89
N GLN A 130 5.61 -22.02 16.64
CA GLN A 130 5.17 -21.31 17.84
C GLN A 130 6.24 -21.47 18.95
N ARG A 131 6.61 -20.39 19.64
CA ARG A 131 7.80 -20.40 20.54
C ARG A 131 7.62 -21.22 21.82
N ASP A 132 6.39 -21.42 22.27
CA ASP A 132 6.04 -22.12 23.53
C ASP A 132 6.11 -23.65 23.43
N ASN A 133 5.67 -24.23 22.31
CA ASN A 133 5.55 -25.67 22.10
C ASN A 133 6.46 -26.20 20.97
N SER A 134 7.13 -25.31 20.22
CA SER A 134 7.97 -25.62 19.05
C SER A 134 7.26 -26.39 17.91
N GLN A 135 5.93 -26.43 17.91
CA GLN A 135 5.13 -27.01 16.82
C GLN A 135 5.19 -26.08 15.60
N TRP A 136 5.55 -26.64 14.45
CA TRP A 136 5.47 -25.93 13.18
C TRP A 136 4.00 -25.75 12.77
N PHE A 137 3.64 -24.55 12.32
CA PHE A 137 2.30 -24.25 11.78
C PHE A 137 2.30 -24.03 10.26
N ALA A 138 3.44 -23.62 9.70
CA ALA A 138 3.66 -23.56 8.25
C ALA A 138 5.10 -23.98 7.91
N ARG A 139 5.29 -24.70 6.78
CA ARG A 139 6.60 -25.06 6.23
C ARG A 139 6.68 -24.67 4.76
N LEU A 140 7.72 -23.93 4.37
CA LEU A 140 8.03 -23.60 2.98
C LEU A 140 9.29 -24.34 2.51
N SER A 141 9.16 -25.23 1.53
CA SER A 141 10.28 -25.77 0.77
C SER A 141 10.45 -24.98 -0.54
N GLN A 142 11.65 -24.49 -0.82
CA GLN A 142 11.94 -23.59 -1.94
C GLN A 142 13.17 -24.07 -2.72
N GLN A 143 12.92 -24.62 -3.92
CA GLN A 143 13.96 -25.03 -4.85
C GLN A 143 14.43 -23.84 -5.68
N ASN A 144 15.65 -23.42 -5.42
CA ASN A 144 16.33 -22.35 -6.14
C ASN A 144 17.20 -22.99 -7.25
N ILE A 145 17.32 -22.32 -8.40
CA ILE A 145 18.14 -22.72 -9.55
C ILE A 145 18.98 -21.51 -9.96
N MET A 146 20.30 -21.70 -10.13
CA MET A 146 21.17 -20.67 -10.69
C MET A 146 21.16 -20.79 -12.21
N VAL A 147 20.93 -19.68 -12.91
CA VAL A 147 20.84 -19.63 -14.37
C VAL A 147 21.67 -18.47 -14.92
N ASP A 148 22.01 -18.58 -16.20
CA ASP A 148 22.68 -17.56 -16.97
C ASP A 148 21.72 -16.41 -17.32
N PRO A 149 22.05 -15.13 -17.05
CA PRO A 149 21.09 -14.03 -17.21
C PRO A 149 20.75 -13.72 -18.68
N VAL A 150 21.56 -14.15 -19.65
CA VAL A 150 21.36 -13.88 -21.08
C VAL A 150 20.63 -15.03 -21.77
N THR A 151 21.11 -16.26 -21.57
CA THR A 151 20.59 -17.47 -22.23
C THR A 151 19.50 -18.18 -21.42
N ARG A 152 19.30 -17.80 -20.14
CA ARG A 152 18.37 -18.38 -19.17
C ARG A 152 18.52 -19.89 -18.95
N LYS A 153 19.70 -20.45 -19.29
CA LYS A 153 20.05 -21.86 -19.07
C LYS A 153 20.66 -22.08 -17.67
N PRO A 154 20.45 -23.25 -17.03
CA PRO A 154 21.06 -23.55 -15.73
C PRO A 154 22.60 -23.51 -15.75
N LEU A 155 23.18 -22.85 -14.76
CA LEU A 155 24.62 -22.77 -14.51
C LEU A 155 25.05 -23.65 -13.33
N GLU A 156 26.27 -24.18 -13.36
CA GLU A 156 26.81 -24.91 -12.21
C GLU A 156 27.04 -23.98 -11.01
N LEU A 157 26.52 -24.34 -9.84
CA LEU A 157 26.85 -23.66 -8.59
C LEU A 157 28.38 -23.67 -8.39
N PRO A 158 28.99 -22.60 -7.84
CA PRO A 158 30.43 -22.51 -7.68
C PRO A 158 30.99 -23.72 -6.92
N ALA A 159 32.08 -24.30 -7.41
CA ALA A 159 32.64 -25.52 -6.84
C ALA A 159 33.08 -25.36 -5.37
N SER A 160 33.52 -24.15 -4.99
CA SER A 160 33.78 -23.76 -3.59
C SER A 160 32.51 -23.80 -2.73
N TRP A 161 31.42 -23.22 -3.22
CA TRP A 161 30.12 -23.17 -2.54
C TRP A 161 29.53 -24.58 -2.36
N ARG A 162 29.56 -25.41 -3.42
CA ARG A 162 29.14 -26.82 -3.36
C ARG A 162 29.99 -27.64 -2.38
N LYS A 163 31.32 -27.49 -2.37
CA LYS A 163 32.21 -28.17 -1.41
C LYS A 163 31.97 -27.72 0.03
N LYS A 164 31.65 -26.44 0.25
CA LYS A 164 31.38 -25.86 1.59
C LYS A 164 30.07 -26.35 2.19
N TYR A 165 28.98 -26.36 1.41
CA TYR A 165 27.63 -26.60 1.93
C TYR A 165 27.06 -27.98 1.62
N GLY A 166 27.42 -28.61 0.49
CA GLY A 166 26.89 -29.91 0.07
C GLY A 166 27.05 -31.03 1.09
N PRO A 167 28.25 -31.23 1.69
CA PRO A 167 28.45 -32.26 2.73
C PRO A 167 27.68 -32.03 4.05
N MET A 168 27.04 -30.88 4.21
CA MET A 168 26.24 -30.53 5.39
C MET A 168 24.74 -30.74 5.17
N CYS A 169 24.32 -31.02 3.92
CA CYS A 169 22.93 -31.15 3.51
C CYS A 169 22.47 -32.62 3.56
N THR A 170 21.25 -32.87 4.03
CA THR A 170 20.69 -34.22 4.24
C THR A 170 19.40 -34.50 3.47
N GLY A 171 18.79 -33.47 2.87
CA GLY A 171 17.53 -33.56 2.15
C GLY A 171 17.70 -33.74 0.64
N SER A 172 16.61 -33.46 -0.08
CA SER A 172 16.45 -33.75 -1.51
C SER A 172 16.00 -32.51 -2.30
N PRO A 173 16.17 -32.50 -3.64
CA PRO A 173 15.64 -31.40 -4.45
C PRO A 173 14.11 -31.44 -4.48
N PHE A 174 13.45 -30.30 -4.26
CA PHE A 174 12.01 -30.19 -4.46
C PHE A 174 11.72 -29.79 -5.92
N VAL A 175 11.25 -30.72 -6.74
CA VAL A 175 10.82 -30.43 -8.12
C VAL A 175 9.35 -30.76 -8.24
N MET A 176 8.52 -29.73 -8.41
CA MET A 176 7.10 -29.93 -8.68
C MET A 176 6.91 -30.46 -10.12
N GLU A 177 6.04 -31.44 -10.31
CA GLU A 177 5.75 -31.98 -11.64
C GLU A 177 5.08 -30.94 -12.57
N LYS A 178 5.15 -31.18 -13.88
CA LYS A 178 4.52 -30.27 -14.84
C LYS A 178 3.03 -30.54 -14.91
N LEU A 179 2.24 -29.58 -14.44
CA LEU A 179 0.79 -29.62 -14.53
C LEU A 179 0.33 -29.52 -15.99
N ASN A 180 -0.51 -30.47 -16.41
CA ASN A 180 -1.17 -30.44 -17.72
C ASN A 180 -2.54 -29.76 -17.54
N ARG A 181 -2.73 -28.61 -18.21
CA ARG A 181 -4.01 -27.88 -18.19
C ARG A 181 -5.03 -28.64 -19.06
N PRO A 182 -6.22 -29.00 -18.55
CA PRO A 182 -7.30 -29.53 -19.38
C PRO A 182 -7.83 -28.48 -20.36
N ASP A 183 -8.63 -28.91 -21.33
CA ASP A 183 -9.25 -28.02 -22.33
C ASP A 183 -10.34 -27.13 -21.72
N ALA A 184 -11.11 -27.67 -20.76
CA ALA A 184 -12.06 -26.91 -19.95
C ALA A 184 -11.46 -26.60 -18.56
N CYS A 185 -11.50 -25.34 -18.15
CA CYS A 185 -11.12 -24.89 -16.80
C CYS A 185 -12.36 -24.32 -16.09
N MET A 186 -12.49 -24.59 -14.79
CA MET A 186 -13.64 -24.19 -13.98
C MET A 186 -13.64 -22.69 -13.69
N ALA A 187 -12.48 -22.14 -13.34
CA ALA A 187 -12.30 -20.71 -13.16
C ALA A 187 -11.17 -20.21 -14.08
N VAL A 188 -11.42 -19.03 -14.65
CA VAL A 188 -10.45 -18.27 -15.46
C VAL A 188 -10.35 -16.92 -14.78
N GLY A 189 -9.47 -16.82 -13.79
CA GLY A 189 -9.11 -15.54 -13.18
C GLY A 189 -8.21 -14.75 -14.10
N HIS A 190 -8.06 -13.45 -13.87
CA HIS A 190 -7.26 -12.57 -14.70
C HIS A 190 -6.52 -11.54 -13.82
N TYR A 191 -5.24 -11.22 -14.11
CA TYR A 191 -4.41 -10.19 -13.47
C TYR A 191 -3.38 -9.52 -14.43
N LYS A 192 -2.98 -8.26 -14.25
CA LYS A 192 -1.91 -7.56 -15.03
C LYS A 192 -0.78 -7.21 -14.07
N ILE A 193 0.47 -7.48 -14.43
CA ILE A 193 1.63 -7.17 -13.60
C ILE A 193 1.80 -5.65 -13.49
N GLN A 194 1.76 -5.14 -12.27
CA GLN A 194 1.95 -3.74 -11.92
C GLN A 194 3.40 -3.44 -11.54
N THR A 195 3.79 -2.17 -11.57
CA THR A 195 5.11 -1.72 -11.10
C THR A 195 5.32 -1.92 -9.59
N SER A 196 4.27 -2.22 -8.82
CA SER A 196 4.36 -2.68 -7.42
C SER A 196 4.88 -4.11 -7.27
N ASP A 197 4.78 -4.90 -8.33
CA ASP A 197 4.87 -6.36 -8.27
C ASP A 197 6.26 -6.86 -8.66
N ILE A 198 7.05 -6.01 -9.31
CA ILE A 198 8.41 -6.34 -9.76
C ILE A 198 9.42 -6.23 -8.62
N ASP A 199 10.40 -7.14 -8.64
CA ASP A 199 11.53 -7.13 -7.73
C ASP A 199 12.67 -6.24 -8.22
N SER A 200 13.81 -6.26 -7.51
CA SER A 200 15.01 -5.49 -7.85
C SER A 200 15.74 -5.96 -9.12
N GLN A 201 15.20 -6.94 -9.84
CA GLN A 201 15.73 -7.47 -11.10
C GLN A 201 14.75 -7.24 -12.28
N ASN A 202 13.69 -6.46 -12.05
CA ASN A 202 12.59 -6.13 -12.97
C ASN A 202 11.71 -7.33 -13.37
N HIS A 203 11.69 -8.39 -12.57
CA HIS A 203 10.82 -9.56 -12.77
C HIS A 203 9.72 -9.58 -11.71
N THR A 204 8.55 -10.14 -12.04
CA THR A 204 7.45 -10.31 -11.07
C THR A 204 7.92 -11.11 -9.85
N ASN A 205 7.74 -10.55 -8.66
CA ASN A 205 8.08 -11.21 -7.41
C ASN A 205 7.28 -12.53 -7.28
N TRP A 206 7.98 -13.61 -6.92
CA TRP A 206 7.44 -14.96 -6.83
C TRP A 206 6.22 -15.10 -5.90
N VAL A 207 6.06 -14.24 -4.88
CA VAL A 207 4.87 -14.22 -4.01
C VAL A 207 3.64 -13.63 -4.70
N VAL A 208 3.80 -12.69 -5.64
CA VAL A 208 2.67 -12.15 -6.42
C VAL A 208 2.03 -13.26 -7.26
N HIS A 209 2.84 -14.19 -7.80
CA HIS A 209 2.30 -15.38 -8.48
C HIS A 209 1.46 -16.28 -7.55
N VAL A 210 1.74 -16.33 -6.24
CA VAL A 210 0.83 -16.99 -5.26
C VAL A 210 -0.49 -16.22 -5.16
N GLU A 211 -0.39 -14.90 -4.97
CA GLU A 211 -1.52 -14.03 -4.66
C GLU A 211 -2.56 -14.00 -5.79
N ILE A 212 -2.11 -13.85 -7.04
CA ILE A 212 -3.00 -13.88 -8.21
C ILE A 212 -3.67 -15.26 -8.38
N CYS A 213 -2.96 -16.35 -8.07
CA CYS A 213 -3.51 -17.70 -8.14
C CYS A 213 -4.59 -17.94 -7.08
N MET A 214 -4.32 -17.53 -5.83
CA MET A 214 -5.29 -17.59 -4.73
C MET A 214 -6.54 -16.76 -5.01
N ASN A 215 -6.39 -15.55 -5.56
CA ASN A 215 -7.51 -14.68 -5.89
C ASN A 215 -8.43 -15.29 -6.97
N ALA A 216 -7.86 -15.94 -7.99
CA ALA A 216 -8.64 -16.63 -9.01
C ALA A 216 -9.44 -17.83 -8.47
N CYS A 217 -8.85 -18.61 -7.56
CA CYS A 217 -9.55 -19.71 -6.91
C CYS A 217 -10.60 -19.25 -5.91
N ARG A 218 -10.36 -18.18 -5.15
CA ARG A 218 -11.41 -17.54 -4.32
C ARG A 218 -12.58 -17.11 -5.20
N ASN A 219 -12.33 -16.37 -6.28
CA ASN A 219 -13.36 -15.97 -7.25
C ASN A 219 -14.13 -17.15 -7.88
N GLY A 220 -13.51 -18.33 -8.03
CA GLY A 220 -14.18 -19.54 -8.52
C GLY A 220 -15.00 -20.26 -7.45
N LEU A 221 -14.56 -20.25 -6.19
CA LEU A 221 -15.29 -20.82 -5.05
C LEU A 221 -16.52 -19.96 -4.73
N ASP A 222 -16.36 -18.63 -4.70
CA ASP A 222 -17.43 -17.66 -4.41
C ASP A 222 -18.53 -17.65 -5.48
N LYS A 223 -18.20 -18.07 -6.71
CA LYS A 223 -19.13 -18.24 -7.84
C LYS A 223 -19.65 -19.67 -8.00
N GLU A 224 -19.36 -20.56 -7.05
CA GLU A 224 -19.69 -22.00 -7.07
C GLU A 224 -19.30 -22.73 -8.38
N LEU A 225 -18.20 -22.32 -9.04
CA LEU A 225 -17.72 -22.93 -10.30
C LEU A 225 -16.99 -24.27 -10.10
N PHE A 226 -16.68 -24.59 -8.85
CA PHE A 226 -16.02 -25.82 -8.41
C PHE A 226 -17.03 -26.86 -7.93
N SER A 227 -16.60 -28.11 -7.76
CA SER A 227 -17.43 -29.19 -7.24
C SER A 227 -17.85 -28.94 -5.79
N LYS A 228 -19.07 -29.36 -5.44
CA LYS A 228 -19.58 -29.25 -4.06
C LYS A 228 -18.66 -29.91 -3.01
N PRO A 229 -17.98 -31.05 -3.28
CA PRO A 229 -16.91 -31.56 -2.42
C PRO A 229 -15.75 -30.58 -2.23
N LEU A 230 -15.23 -29.91 -3.27
CA LEU A 230 -14.16 -28.92 -3.12
C LEU A 230 -14.64 -27.69 -2.33
N ILE A 231 -15.82 -27.15 -2.64
CA ILE A 231 -16.43 -26.00 -1.93
C ILE A 231 -16.72 -26.32 -0.45
N LYS A 232 -17.02 -27.59 -0.12
CA LYS A 232 -17.13 -28.03 1.28
C LYS A 232 -15.75 -28.17 1.93
N ASN A 233 -14.77 -28.71 1.22
CA ASN A 233 -13.44 -28.99 1.76
C ASN A 233 -12.60 -27.72 1.98
N SER A 234 -12.74 -26.70 1.14
CA SER A 234 -12.02 -25.41 1.29
C SER A 234 -12.36 -24.67 2.59
N LYS A 235 -13.55 -24.90 3.16
CA LYS A 235 -13.99 -24.35 4.44
C LYS A 235 -13.24 -24.92 5.66
N ASN A 236 -12.45 -25.99 5.49
CA ASN A 236 -11.54 -26.51 6.51
C ASN A 236 -10.17 -25.82 6.51
N GLY A 237 -10.03 -24.74 5.72
CA GLY A 237 -8.77 -24.06 5.45
C GLY A 237 -7.88 -24.80 4.45
N LEU A 238 -6.77 -24.17 4.10
CA LEU A 238 -5.82 -24.73 3.13
C LEU A 238 -4.81 -25.65 3.83
N LYS A 239 -4.44 -26.77 3.18
CA LYS A 239 -3.43 -27.71 3.68
C LYS A 239 -2.07 -27.53 2.97
N GLU A 240 -2.10 -27.25 1.67
CA GLU A 240 -0.89 -27.29 0.83
C GLU A 240 -1.04 -26.37 -0.39
N ILE A 241 0.06 -25.73 -0.79
CA ILE A 241 0.25 -25.14 -2.11
C ILE A 241 1.54 -25.71 -2.70
N GLN A 242 1.51 -26.06 -3.98
CA GLN A 242 2.72 -26.24 -4.78
C GLN A 242 2.69 -25.28 -5.98
N ILE A 243 3.81 -24.61 -6.26
CA ILE A 243 3.98 -23.77 -7.45
C ILE A 243 5.25 -24.20 -8.19
N ARG A 244 5.09 -24.44 -9.50
CA ARG A 244 6.17 -24.60 -10.46
C ARG A 244 6.25 -23.34 -11.29
N TYR A 245 7.29 -22.56 -11.07
CA TYR A 245 7.61 -21.44 -11.96
C TYR A 245 8.20 -22.02 -13.26
N VAL A 246 7.99 -21.35 -14.38
CA VAL A 246 8.46 -21.82 -15.70
C VAL A 246 9.21 -20.70 -16.42
N ASN A 247 8.58 -19.53 -16.50
CA ASN A 247 9.15 -18.28 -17.00
C ASN A 247 8.94 -17.20 -15.94
N GLU A 248 9.73 -16.12 -16.01
CA GLU A 248 9.38 -14.84 -15.40
C GLU A 248 8.18 -14.19 -16.11
N ALA A 249 7.55 -13.21 -15.45
CA ALA A 249 6.65 -12.24 -16.08
C ALA A 249 7.17 -10.82 -15.80
N LEU A 250 7.01 -9.92 -16.76
CA LEU A 250 7.50 -8.53 -16.71
C LEU A 250 6.39 -7.53 -16.39
N VAL A 251 6.75 -6.29 -16.07
CA VAL A 251 5.77 -5.20 -15.90
C VAL A 251 4.94 -5.01 -17.18
N ASP A 252 3.68 -4.59 -17.03
CA ASP A 252 2.68 -4.51 -18.10
C ASP A 252 2.28 -5.84 -18.76
N GLU A 253 3.00 -6.95 -18.54
CA GLU A 253 2.53 -8.28 -18.96
C GLU A 253 1.31 -8.75 -18.16
N GLU A 254 0.64 -9.78 -18.65
CA GLU A 254 -0.73 -10.07 -18.29
C GLU A 254 -0.92 -11.57 -18.01
N VAL A 255 -1.55 -11.93 -16.88
CA VAL A 255 -1.52 -13.27 -16.24
C VAL A 255 -2.91 -13.80 -15.72
N VAL A 256 -3.63 -14.53 -16.59
CA VAL A 256 -4.87 -15.34 -16.47
C VAL A 256 -4.62 -16.63 -15.78
N ILE A 257 -5.21 -16.78 -14.61
CA ILE A 257 -5.12 -17.97 -13.82
C ILE A 257 -6.21 -18.93 -14.28
N HIS A 258 -5.83 -19.88 -15.12
CA HIS A 258 -6.59 -21.10 -15.32
C HIS A 258 -6.56 -21.92 -14.04
N ALA A 259 -7.71 -22.23 -13.48
CA ALA A 259 -7.87 -23.14 -12.34
C ALA A 259 -8.90 -24.23 -12.64
N TRP A 260 -8.58 -25.46 -12.22
CA TRP A 260 -9.36 -26.66 -12.48
C TRP A 260 -9.18 -27.69 -11.36
N GLU A 261 -10.12 -28.63 -11.26
CA GLU A 261 -10.00 -29.81 -10.41
C GLU A 261 -9.37 -30.99 -11.16
N THR A 262 -8.56 -31.79 -10.47
CA THR A 262 -8.08 -33.10 -10.95
C THR A 262 -8.97 -34.21 -10.38
N SER A 263 -9.41 -35.12 -11.25
CA SER A 263 -10.39 -36.17 -10.93
C SER A 263 -9.79 -37.42 -10.26
N ASP A 264 -8.83 -37.26 -9.35
CA ASP A 264 -8.13 -38.35 -8.65
C ASP A 264 -8.98 -38.94 -7.51
N PHE A 265 -10.19 -39.41 -7.84
CA PHE A 265 -11.14 -40.00 -6.90
C PHE A 265 -10.98 -41.51 -6.66
N GLU A 266 -10.24 -42.24 -7.50
CA GLU A 266 -10.27 -43.71 -7.53
C GLU A 266 -9.03 -44.45 -6.99
N THR A 267 -8.02 -43.78 -6.42
CA THR A 267 -6.93 -44.50 -5.72
C THR A 267 -6.61 -43.97 -4.33
N LEU A 268 -6.34 -44.92 -3.42
CA LEU A 268 -5.92 -44.75 -2.02
C LEU A 268 -6.93 -44.01 -1.13
N TYR A 269 -7.81 -44.82 -0.52
CA TYR A 269 -8.30 -44.62 0.84
C TYR A 269 -7.11 -44.26 1.78
N HIS A 270 -6.93 -42.98 2.09
CA HIS A 270 -6.53 -42.42 3.39
C HIS A 270 -6.37 -40.89 3.25
N SER A 271 -7.21 -40.13 3.95
CA SER A 271 -7.04 -38.68 4.27
C SER A 271 -6.54 -37.76 3.14
N ARG A 272 -7.00 -37.97 1.90
CA ARG A 272 -6.73 -37.08 0.76
C ARG A 272 -7.48 -35.75 0.90
N CYS A 273 -6.78 -34.66 0.55
CA CYS A 273 -7.30 -33.30 0.51
C CYS A 273 -7.20 -32.83 -0.94
N ASN A 274 -8.25 -32.19 -1.47
CA ASN A 274 -8.32 -31.86 -2.89
C ASN A 274 -7.20 -30.88 -3.30
N THR A 275 -6.41 -31.22 -4.31
CA THR A 275 -5.34 -30.36 -4.84
C THR A 275 -5.90 -29.41 -5.90
N ILE A 276 -5.37 -28.18 -5.94
CA ILE A 276 -5.71 -27.15 -6.93
C ILE A 276 -4.48 -26.86 -7.79
N HIS A 277 -4.70 -26.61 -9.08
CA HIS A 277 -3.67 -26.53 -10.11
C HIS A 277 -3.81 -25.25 -10.96
N PHE A 278 -2.68 -24.64 -11.37
CA PHE A 278 -2.61 -23.25 -11.85
C PHE A 278 -1.74 -23.03 -13.12
N LYS A 279 -2.08 -22.03 -13.96
CA LYS A 279 -1.27 -21.47 -15.10
C LYS A 279 -1.77 -20.05 -15.47
N ALA A 280 -0.91 -19.11 -15.97
CA ALA A 280 -1.12 -17.63 -16.03
C ALA A 280 -1.03 -16.88 -17.45
N THR A 281 -2.08 -16.25 -18.06
CA THR A 281 -2.05 -15.21 -19.22
C THR A 281 -3.29 -14.17 -19.51
N LYS A 282 -3.43 -12.92 -18.95
CA LYS A 282 -4.46 -11.75 -19.02
C LYS A 282 -5.14 -11.18 -17.68
N ALA A 283 -5.81 -9.96 -17.58
CA ALA A 283 -6.11 -8.97 -16.42
C ALA A 283 -7.56 -8.70 -15.80
N ILE A 284 -7.96 -8.15 -14.59
CA ILE A 284 -7.50 -7.72 -13.18
C ILE A 284 -8.80 -7.22 -12.33
N ALA A 285 -9.03 -6.70 -11.07
CA ALA A 285 -8.47 -6.44 -9.66
C ALA A 285 -9.60 -6.01 -8.58
N ILE A 286 -9.30 -5.77 -7.25
CA ILE A 286 -9.93 -4.88 -6.14
C ILE A 286 -10.06 -5.50 -4.70
N TYR A 287 -9.45 -4.89 -3.63
CA TYR A 287 -9.86 -5.01 -2.18
C TYR A 287 -9.10 -4.05 -1.22
N MET A 288 -9.75 -3.16 -0.44
CA MET A 288 -9.12 -2.45 0.72
C MET A 288 -10.11 -1.89 1.77
N GLU A 289 -11.19 -1.20 1.38
CA GLU A 289 -12.03 -0.38 2.30
C GLU A 289 -12.71 -1.13 3.44
N ALA A 290 -13.07 -2.41 3.25
CA ALA A 290 -13.84 -3.17 4.23
C ALA A 290 -13.09 -3.38 5.56
N ARG A 291 -11.77 -3.53 5.48
CA ARG A 291 -10.94 -4.01 6.59
C ARG A 291 -10.70 -2.97 7.69
N ALA A 292 -10.70 -1.68 7.32
CA ALA A 292 -10.50 -0.59 8.28
C ALA A 292 -11.64 -0.48 9.30
N ILE A 293 -12.85 -0.91 8.96
CA ILE A 293 -14.05 -0.74 9.80
C ILE A 293 -14.16 -1.83 10.90
N THR A 294 -13.56 -3.01 10.68
CA THR A 294 -13.75 -4.18 11.56
C THR A 294 -12.53 -4.57 12.40
N GLU A 295 -11.32 -4.19 11.98
CA GLU A 295 -10.07 -4.56 12.69
C GLU A 295 -9.43 -3.38 13.45
N LEU A 296 -9.69 -2.16 13.00
CA LEU A 296 -9.25 -0.93 13.67
C LEU A 296 -10.43 -0.36 14.44
N ASN A 297 -10.21 0.14 15.66
CA ASN A 297 -11.24 0.76 16.51
C ASN A 297 -11.66 2.15 15.98
N ILE A 298 -12.13 2.22 14.74
CA ILE A 298 -12.60 3.46 14.09
C ILE A 298 -14.04 3.72 14.51
N SER A 299 -14.27 4.83 15.21
CA SER A 299 -15.63 5.31 15.50
C SER A 299 -16.03 6.42 14.54
N ARG A 300 -17.30 6.44 14.16
CA ARG A 300 -17.94 7.59 13.52
C ARG A 300 -18.84 8.32 14.52
N THR A 301 -19.02 9.63 14.34
CA THR A 301 -20.09 10.38 15.02
C THR A 301 -20.68 11.42 14.08
N ASN A 302 -21.96 11.28 13.75
CA ASN A 302 -22.70 12.19 12.88
C ASN A 302 -23.46 13.25 13.70
N LYS A 303 -23.41 14.52 13.30
CA LYS A 303 -24.15 15.63 13.92
C LYS A 303 -24.50 16.69 12.87
N GLY A 304 -25.69 16.57 12.28
CA GLY A 304 -26.17 17.48 11.23
C GLY A 304 -25.29 17.41 9.98
N VAL A 305 -24.75 18.54 9.55
CA VAL A 305 -23.82 18.62 8.40
C VAL A 305 -22.35 18.35 8.76
N ARG A 306 -22.05 17.81 9.96
CA ARG A 306 -20.69 17.38 10.34
C ARG A 306 -20.65 15.90 10.74
N CYS A 307 -19.61 15.21 10.31
CA CYS A 307 -19.24 13.85 10.68
C CYS A 307 -17.80 13.86 11.21
N ILE A 308 -17.54 13.07 12.25
CA ILE A 308 -16.21 12.84 12.80
C ILE A 308 -15.88 11.37 12.57
N VAL A 309 -14.79 11.07 11.86
CA VAL A 309 -14.21 9.72 11.78
C VAL A 309 -12.93 9.70 12.60
N ARG A 310 -12.88 8.86 13.64
CA ARG A 310 -11.77 8.80 14.59
C ARG A 310 -10.87 7.63 14.30
N PHE A 311 -9.63 7.88 13.95
CA PHE A 311 -8.66 6.84 13.65
C PHE A 311 -7.80 6.54 14.89
N PRO A 312 -7.53 5.27 15.22
CA PRO A 312 -6.55 4.93 16.25
C PRO A 312 -5.11 5.32 15.83
N GLU A 313 -4.18 5.17 16.77
CA GLU A 313 -2.74 5.25 16.53
C GLU A 313 -2.31 4.30 15.39
N GLY A 314 -1.29 4.71 14.63
CA GLY A 314 -0.68 3.89 13.58
C GLY A 314 -1.41 3.84 12.22
N VAL A 315 -2.67 4.25 12.09
CA VAL A 315 -3.42 4.17 10.82
C VAL A 315 -2.77 5.00 9.69
N SER A 316 -2.20 6.14 10.06
CA SER A 316 -1.32 6.98 9.22
C SER A 316 -0.22 6.19 8.50
N SER A 317 0.42 5.24 9.18
CA SER A 317 1.53 4.45 8.64
C SER A 317 1.13 3.54 7.48
N LEU A 318 -0.16 3.22 7.33
CA LEU A 318 -0.69 2.51 6.16
C LEU A 318 -0.57 3.34 4.88
N PHE A 319 -0.58 4.67 5.01
CA PHE A 319 -0.46 5.62 3.90
C PHE A 319 0.99 6.11 3.69
N ASP A 320 1.83 6.03 4.72
CA ASP A 320 3.28 6.26 4.60
C ASP A 320 4.01 5.22 3.73
N ALA A 321 3.39 4.05 3.48
CA ALA A 321 3.94 3.00 2.62
C ALA A 321 4.28 3.45 1.19
N PHE A 322 3.73 4.59 0.75
CA PHE A 322 4.01 5.22 -0.55
C PHE A 322 4.91 6.47 -0.46
N SER A 323 5.34 6.88 0.73
CA SER A 323 6.27 7.99 0.93
C SER A 323 7.71 7.54 0.62
N THR A 324 8.39 8.21 -0.32
CA THR A 324 9.76 7.87 -0.72
C THR A 324 10.84 8.66 0.03
N HIS A 325 10.50 9.29 1.17
CA HIS A 325 11.42 10.12 1.94
C HIS A 325 11.88 9.44 3.23
N LEU A 326 13.07 9.82 3.69
CA LEU A 326 13.65 9.39 4.97
C LEU A 326 13.04 10.14 6.17
N ASP A 327 12.33 11.22 5.89
CA ASP A 327 11.68 12.08 6.87
C ASP A 327 10.32 11.52 7.30
N LYS A 328 10.04 11.58 8.60
CA LYS A 328 8.86 10.96 9.24
C LYS A 328 7.58 11.77 9.02
N GLN A 329 7.18 11.95 7.77
CA GLN A 329 6.07 12.82 7.35
C GLN A 329 5.18 12.13 6.30
N ILE A 330 3.86 12.31 6.45
CA ILE A 330 2.88 11.82 5.47
C ILE A 330 3.05 12.54 4.13
N SER A 331 3.01 11.76 3.04
CA SER A 331 3.07 12.32 1.69
C SER A 331 1.79 13.09 1.32
N ILE A 332 1.89 14.05 0.39
CA ILE A 332 0.70 14.79 -0.09
C ILE A 332 -0.37 13.86 -0.67
N PRO A 333 -0.06 12.87 -1.54
CA PRO A 333 -1.04 11.86 -1.95
C PRO A 333 -1.55 10.99 -0.78
N GLY A 334 -0.76 10.78 0.27
CA GLY A 334 -1.18 10.12 1.51
C GLY A 334 -2.30 10.86 2.25
N LEU A 335 -2.24 12.19 2.34
CA LEU A 335 -3.31 13.02 2.90
C LEU A 335 -4.61 12.88 2.09
N PHE A 336 -4.52 12.84 0.76
CA PHE A 336 -5.66 12.60 -0.13
C PHE A 336 -6.26 11.20 0.06
N ARG A 337 -5.44 10.14 0.11
CA ARG A 337 -5.91 8.77 0.36
C ARG A 337 -6.53 8.58 1.74
N LEU A 338 -6.03 9.29 2.75
CA LEU A 338 -6.61 9.30 4.09
C LEU A 338 -7.99 9.99 4.10
N SER A 339 -8.14 11.07 3.33
CA SER A 339 -9.43 11.72 3.05
C SER A 339 -10.41 10.81 2.31
N GLU A 340 -9.95 10.02 1.32
CA GLU A 340 -10.77 8.98 0.67
C GLU A 340 -11.26 7.93 1.67
N LEU A 341 -10.38 7.41 2.54
CA LEU A 341 -10.79 6.43 3.56
C LEU A 341 -11.81 7.00 4.54
N ALA A 342 -11.62 8.24 5.01
CA ALA A 342 -12.57 8.92 5.88
C ALA A 342 -13.93 9.15 5.21
N GLU A 343 -13.95 9.50 3.92
CA GLU A 343 -15.17 9.58 3.13
C GLU A 343 -15.86 8.21 3.03
N GLY A 344 -15.14 7.16 2.62
CA GLY A 344 -15.65 5.80 2.48
C GLY A 344 -16.31 5.26 3.76
N ILE A 345 -15.74 5.59 4.92
CA ILE A 345 -16.30 5.24 6.24
C ILE A 345 -17.52 6.12 6.59
N SER A 346 -17.56 7.38 6.13
CA SER A 346 -18.70 8.28 6.36
C SER A 346 -19.96 7.87 5.56
N ILE A 347 -19.80 7.28 4.37
CA ILE A 347 -20.89 6.95 3.44
C ILE A 347 -21.46 5.53 3.62
N ARG A 348 -20.80 4.65 4.38
CA ARG A 348 -21.22 3.26 4.65
C ARG A 348 -22.07 3.18 5.93
N ALA A 349 -22.98 2.20 6.02
CA ALA A 349 -23.52 1.80 7.32
C ALA A 349 -22.41 1.07 8.11
N LEU A 350 -22.29 1.36 9.41
CA LEU A 350 -21.40 0.64 10.33
C LEU A 350 -22.24 -0.31 11.19
N GLN A 351 -21.62 -1.33 11.77
CA GLN A 351 -22.32 -2.35 12.55
C GLN A 351 -23.05 -1.74 13.77
N ASP A 352 -22.42 -0.79 14.45
CA ASP A 352 -22.98 -0.11 15.63
C ASP A 352 -23.59 1.27 15.32
N ASP A 353 -23.49 1.76 14.07
CA ASP A 353 -24.18 2.97 13.59
C ASP A 353 -24.64 2.78 12.13
N PRO A 354 -25.93 2.43 11.91
CA PRO A 354 -26.46 2.23 10.56
C PRO A 354 -26.66 3.53 9.77
N ASN A 355 -26.49 4.70 10.40
CA ASN A 355 -26.79 6.00 9.78
C ASN A 355 -25.59 6.52 8.97
N THR A 356 -25.72 6.59 7.65
CA THR A 356 -24.73 7.27 6.80
C THR A 356 -24.69 8.78 7.11
N PHE A 357 -23.52 9.41 6.94
CA PHE A 357 -23.35 10.84 7.23
C PHE A 357 -24.36 11.73 6.48
N LEU A 358 -24.51 11.51 5.17
CA LEU A 358 -25.50 12.18 4.34
C LEU A 358 -26.42 11.15 3.65
N ASP A 359 -27.55 11.63 3.11
CA ASP A 359 -28.44 10.79 2.29
C ASP A 359 -27.78 10.54 0.92
N HIS A 360 -26.90 9.55 0.83
CA HIS A 360 -26.16 9.26 -0.41
C HIS A 360 -26.98 8.48 -1.46
N LYS A 361 -28.00 7.72 -1.07
CA LYS A 361 -28.82 6.91 -2.01
C LYS A 361 -29.45 7.74 -3.15
N PRO A 362 -30.07 8.92 -2.90
CA PRO A 362 -30.60 9.78 -3.98
C PRO A 362 -29.53 10.43 -4.86
N MET A 363 -28.26 10.39 -4.46
CA MET A 363 -27.13 10.97 -5.21
C MET A 363 -26.51 9.98 -6.20
N PHE A 364 -26.57 8.68 -5.90
CA PHE A 364 -25.86 7.63 -6.65
C PHE A 364 -26.77 6.59 -7.33
N ALA A 365 -28.10 6.74 -7.29
CA ALA A 365 -29.02 5.76 -7.88
C ALA A 365 -28.80 5.53 -9.39
N ASP A 366 -28.73 6.62 -10.17
CA ASP A 366 -28.62 6.60 -11.63
C ASP A 366 -27.72 7.74 -12.16
N LYS A 367 -26.77 8.22 -11.34
CA LYS A 367 -26.04 9.49 -11.57
C LYS A 367 -24.58 9.42 -11.15
N PHE A 368 -23.72 10.16 -11.83
CA PHE A 368 -22.32 10.34 -11.44
C PHE A 368 -22.12 11.61 -10.62
N VAL A 369 -21.15 11.55 -9.72
CA VAL A 369 -20.63 12.70 -8.97
C VAL A 369 -19.15 12.85 -9.34
N TYR A 370 -18.83 13.99 -9.93
CA TYR A 370 -17.51 14.33 -10.45
C TYR A 370 -16.82 15.34 -9.53
N ALA A 371 -15.57 15.10 -9.14
CA ALA A 371 -14.76 16.10 -8.46
C ALA A 371 -14.46 17.24 -9.45
N GLY A 372 -14.88 18.48 -9.17
CA GLY A 372 -14.69 19.63 -10.09
C GLY A 372 -13.50 20.51 -9.75
N SER A 373 -13.22 20.69 -8.46
CA SER A 373 -12.08 21.46 -7.95
C SER A 373 -11.74 21.00 -6.53
N CYS A 374 -10.45 20.99 -6.20
CA CYS A 374 -9.97 20.62 -4.88
C CYS A 374 -8.85 21.56 -4.41
N LYS A 375 -8.86 21.89 -3.11
CA LYS A 375 -7.79 22.58 -2.40
C LYS A 375 -7.41 21.76 -1.16
N LEU A 376 -6.13 21.49 -0.97
CA LEU A 376 -5.55 21.03 0.28
C LEU A 376 -4.75 22.19 0.88
N GLU A 377 -5.17 22.66 2.05
CA GLU A 377 -4.43 23.59 2.89
C GLU A 377 -3.63 22.80 3.94
N ILE A 378 -2.39 23.22 4.20
CA ILE A 378 -1.48 22.54 5.11
C ILE A 378 -1.00 23.54 6.17
N HIS A 379 -1.10 23.14 7.44
CA HIS A 379 -0.59 23.94 8.55
C HIS A 379 0.88 23.55 8.84
N GLN A 380 1.69 24.52 9.26
CA GLN A 380 3.13 24.32 9.48
C GLN A 380 3.44 23.24 10.54
N SER A 381 2.51 22.96 11.45
CA SER A 381 2.64 21.84 12.41
C SER A 381 2.78 20.47 11.74
N LEU A 382 2.29 20.28 10.51
CA LEU A 382 2.51 19.04 9.73
C LEU A 382 4.01 18.70 9.61
N TYR A 383 4.86 19.72 9.49
CA TYR A 383 6.30 19.55 9.27
C TYR A 383 7.11 19.38 10.57
N VAL A 384 6.47 19.52 11.73
CA VAL A 384 7.08 19.29 13.05
C VAL A 384 6.85 17.84 13.46
N SER A 385 7.93 17.05 13.53
CA SER A 385 7.94 15.59 13.30
C SER A 385 7.34 14.67 14.39
N ALA A 386 6.39 15.15 15.20
CA ALA A 386 5.82 14.40 16.33
C ALA A 386 4.41 13.83 16.10
N TYR A 387 3.63 14.37 15.16
CA TYR A 387 2.18 14.15 15.13
C TYR A 387 1.71 12.83 14.49
N PHE A 388 2.51 12.19 13.64
CA PHE A 388 2.01 11.16 12.73
C PHE A 388 1.71 9.79 13.34
N HIS A 389 2.33 9.43 14.46
CA HIS A 389 2.00 8.16 15.12
C HIS A 389 0.71 8.28 15.96
N LEU A 390 0.42 9.48 16.46
CA LEU A 390 -0.65 9.75 17.41
C LEU A 390 -2.05 9.60 16.78
N PRO A 391 -3.09 9.28 17.58
CA PRO A 391 -4.46 9.21 17.10
C PRO A 391 -4.98 10.57 16.58
N PHE A 392 -5.72 10.53 15.47
CA PHE A 392 -6.26 11.70 14.80
C PHE A 392 -7.74 11.54 14.45
N ASP A 393 -8.44 12.66 14.31
CA ASP A 393 -9.85 12.73 13.97
C ASP A 393 -9.99 13.49 12.64
N VAL A 394 -10.78 12.94 11.70
CA VAL A 394 -11.14 13.60 10.43
C VAL A 394 -12.56 14.14 10.52
N PHE A 395 -12.68 15.46 10.53
CA PHE A 395 -13.94 16.19 10.61
C PHE A 395 -14.45 16.49 9.19
N SER A 396 -15.31 15.62 8.67
CA SER A 396 -15.97 15.82 7.37
C SER A 396 -17.20 16.73 7.55
N THR A 397 -17.25 17.84 6.83
CA THR A 397 -18.33 18.84 6.92
C THR A 397 -18.91 19.10 5.54
N LEU A 398 -20.23 19.05 5.39
CA LEU A 398 -20.91 19.55 4.19
C LEU A 398 -21.05 21.07 4.33
N ASP A 399 -20.21 21.80 3.58
CA ASP A 399 -19.97 23.23 3.78
C ASP A 399 -20.84 24.10 2.86
N TYR A 400 -21.07 23.65 1.63
CA TYR A 400 -21.86 24.36 0.61
C TYR A 400 -22.76 23.40 -0.19
N VAL A 401 -23.97 23.84 -0.51
CA VAL A 401 -24.90 23.14 -1.42
C VAL A 401 -25.50 24.16 -2.41
N GLY A 402 -25.20 23.97 -3.69
CA GLY A 402 -25.67 24.80 -4.79
C GLY A 402 -26.75 24.12 -5.63
N LYS A 403 -26.85 24.54 -6.91
CA LYS A 403 -27.84 24.00 -7.86
C LYS A 403 -27.49 22.59 -8.34
N SER A 404 -26.25 22.42 -8.84
CA SER A 404 -25.72 21.19 -9.44
C SER A 404 -24.44 20.68 -8.75
N SER A 405 -23.96 21.39 -7.72
CA SER A 405 -22.72 21.09 -7.02
C SER A 405 -22.84 21.31 -5.52
N TYR A 406 -21.96 20.66 -4.77
CA TYR A 406 -21.82 20.80 -3.32
C TYR A 406 -20.33 20.74 -2.94
N CYS A 407 -19.94 21.35 -1.83
CA CYS A 407 -18.57 21.26 -1.33
C CYS A 407 -18.53 20.58 0.03
N LYS A 408 -17.59 19.66 0.19
CA LYS A 408 -17.22 19.08 1.48
C LYS A 408 -15.88 19.64 1.91
N VAL A 409 -15.74 19.91 3.21
CA VAL A 409 -14.49 20.28 3.86
C VAL A 409 -14.14 19.17 4.84
N GLN A 410 -12.96 18.57 4.71
CA GLN A 410 -12.42 17.59 5.65
C GLN A 410 -11.22 18.20 6.38
N GLU A 411 -11.31 18.32 7.70
CA GLU A 411 -10.23 18.81 8.54
C GLU A 411 -9.60 17.62 9.27
N ILE A 412 -8.29 17.41 9.12
CA ILE A 412 -7.54 16.34 9.78
C ILE A 412 -6.82 16.96 10.97
N CYS A 413 -7.25 16.61 12.19
CA CYS A 413 -6.72 17.15 13.44
C CYS A 413 -6.11 16.05 14.31
N GLN A 414 -5.03 16.35 15.02
CA GLN A 414 -4.62 15.54 16.17
C GLN A 414 -5.72 15.60 17.24
N ARG A 415 -6.10 14.45 17.82
CA ARG A 415 -7.24 14.33 18.75
C ARG A 415 -7.20 15.32 19.91
N ASP A 416 -6.01 15.55 20.48
CA ASP A 416 -5.83 16.35 21.70
C ASP A 416 -5.66 17.86 21.45
N ASN A 417 -5.38 18.26 20.20
CA ASN A 417 -5.01 19.64 19.85
C ASN A 417 -6.18 20.45 19.28
N SER A 418 -7.17 19.79 18.67
CA SER A 418 -8.28 20.40 17.88
C SER A 418 -7.86 21.23 16.65
N GLN A 419 -6.64 21.78 16.63
CA GLN A 419 -6.03 22.39 15.44
C GLN A 419 -5.85 21.34 14.34
N TRP A 420 -6.29 21.68 13.13
CA TRP A 420 -6.05 20.87 11.93
C TRP A 420 -4.59 21.01 11.47
N PHE A 421 -3.99 19.91 11.02
CA PHE A 421 -2.70 19.94 10.33
C PHE A 421 -2.85 19.90 8.80
N ALA A 422 -3.97 19.37 8.30
CA ALA A 422 -4.37 19.46 6.90
C ALA A 422 -5.88 19.71 6.78
N ARG A 423 -6.29 20.49 5.77
CA ARG A 423 -7.70 20.81 5.48
C ARG A 423 -7.97 20.67 3.99
N LEU A 424 -8.77 19.68 3.61
CA LEU A 424 -9.16 19.41 2.23
C LEU A 424 -10.54 20.02 1.95
N SER A 425 -10.64 20.89 0.94
CA SER A 425 -11.89 21.42 0.41
C SER A 425 -12.15 20.81 -0.97
N LEU A 426 -13.23 20.04 -1.14
CA LEU A 426 -13.54 19.29 -2.37
C LEU A 426 -14.92 19.68 -2.92
N GLN A 427 -14.93 20.34 -4.08
CA GLN A 427 -16.14 20.57 -4.87
C GLN A 427 -16.52 19.32 -5.64
N ASN A 428 -17.76 18.87 -5.43
CA ASN A 428 -18.39 17.75 -6.10
C ASN A 428 -19.51 18.29 -6.99
N ILE A 429 -19.58 17.86 -8.24
CA ILE A 429 -20.56 18.26 -9.25
C ILE A 429 -21.35 17.03 -9.66
N MET A 430 -22.68 17.10 -9.62
CA MET A 430 -23.53 16.03 -10.14
C MET A 430 -23.66 16.17 -11.65
N VAL A 431 -23.35 15.10 -12.38
CA VAL A 431 -23.39 15.07 -13.84
C VAL A 431 -24.28 13.95 -14.35
N ASP A 432 -24.91 14.20 -15.49
CA ASP A 432 -25.67 13.20 -16.24
C ASP A 432 -24.71 12.19 -16.90
N PRO A 433 -24.94 10.87 -16.76
CA PRO A 433 -23.97 9.86 -17.20
C PRO A 433 -23.82 9.77 -18.73
N VAL A 434 -24.85 10.17 -19.49
CA VAL A 434 -24.89 10.04 -20.96
C VAL A 434 -24.33 11.28 -21.64
N THR A 435 -24.75 12.47 -21.19
CA THR A 435 -24.37 13.77 -21.77
C THR A 435 -23.12 14.37 -21.13
N ARG A 436 -22.67 13.83 -19.98
CA ARG A 436 -21.58 14.33 -19.12
C ARG A 436 -21.72 15.82 -18.73
N LYS A 437 -22.94 16.37 -18.77
CA LYS A 437 -23.25 17.77 -18.38
C LYS A 437 -23.72 17.86 -16.92
N PRO A 438 -23.48 18.99 -16.22
CA PRO A 438 -23.99 19.21 -14.87
C PRO A 438 -25.52 19.18 -14.81
N ILE A 439 -26.09 18.49 -13.83
CA ILE A 439 -27.53 18.38 -13.59
C ILE A 439 -27.89 18.78 -12.15
N GLU A 440 -29.16 19.04 -11.90
CA GLU A 440 -29.60 19.49 -10.57
C GLU A 440 -29.46 18.38 -9.51
N LEU A 441 -28.95 18.79 -8.35
CA LEU A 441 -29.00 17.99 -7.13
C LEU A 441 -30.47 17.66 -6.78
N PRO A 442 -30.79 16.46 -6.25
CA PRO A 442 -32.16 16.09 -5.89
C PRO A 442 -32.83 17.16 -5.03
N ALA A 443 -34.06 17.56 -5.37
CA ALA A 443 -34.74 18.66 -4.70
C ALA A 443 -34.96 18.40 -3.20
N SER A 444 -35.22 17.14 -2.83
CA SER A 444 -35.28 16.67 -1.43
C SER A 444 -33.96 16.87 -0.69
N TRP A 445 -32.83 16.50 -1.32
CA TRP A 445 -31.49 16.62 -0.77
C TRP A 445 -31.07 18.10 -0.59
N ARG A 446 -31.31 18.94 -1.60
CA ARG A 446 -31.12 20.40 -1.50
C ARG A 446 -31.98 21.02 -0.39
N LYS A 447 -33.25 20.64 -0.28
CA LYS A 447 -34.15 21.13 0.77
C LYS A 447 -33.72 20.69 2.18
N LYS A 448 -33.16 19.48 2.31
CA LYS A 448 -32.68 18.93 3.60
C LYS A 448 -31.40 19.62 4.08
N TYR A 449 -30.41 19.78 3.20
CA TYR A 449 -29.07 20.20 3.60
C TYR A 449 -28.72 21.67 3.28
N GLY A 450 -29.38 22.29 2.28
CA GLY A 450 -29.01 23.62 1.80
C GLY A 450 -29.12 24.73 2.84
N SER A 451 -30.16 24.70 3.69
CA SER A 451 -30.34 25.64 4.80
C SER A 451 -29.43 25.37 6.01
N MET A 452 -28.67 24.27 6.00
CA MET A 452 -27.71 23.91 7.05
C MET A 452 -26.27 24.32 6.68
N CYS A 453 -26.05 24.82 5.46
CA CYS A 453 -24.73 25.13 4.91
C CYS A 453 -24.51 26.65 4.87
N THR A 454 -23.33 27.12 5.28
CA THR A 454 -22.98 28.55 5.34
C THR A 454 -21.72 28.90 4.55
N GLY A 455 -21.05 27.91 3.95
CA GLY A 455 -19.83 28.07 3.17
C GLY A 455 -20.08 28.51 1.73
N SER A 456 -19.04 28.38 0.91
CA SER A 456 -19.03 28.87 -0.48
C SER A 456 -18.37 27.83 -1.40
N PRO A 457 -18.70 27.81 -2.72
CA PRO A 457 -18.13 26.82 -3.62
C PRO A 457 -16.65 27.10 -3.87
N PHE A 458 -15.76 26.18 -3.45
CA PHE A 458 -14.38 26.23 -3.92
C PHE A 458 -14.32 25.92 -5.42
N VAL A 459 -13.91 26.90 -6.21
CA VAL A 459 -13.62 26.75 -7.64
C VAL A 459 -12.20 27.23 -7.86
N MET A 460 -11.34 26.36 -8.39
CA MET A 460 -10.01 26.79 -8.80
C MET A 460 -10.11 27.55 -10.14
N GLU A 461 -9.46 28.70 -10.21
CA GLU A 461 -9.38 29.53 -11.42
C GLU A 461 -8.69 28.79 -12.57
N LYS A 462 -9.06 29.11 -13.82
CA LYS A 462 -8.33 28.58 -14.98
C LYS A 462 -6.93 29.23 -15.02
N LEU A 463 -5.89 28.41 -15.08
CA LEU A 463 -4.53 28.88 -15.31
C LEU A 463 -4.29 29.12 -16.80
N ASN A 464 -3.35 30.01 -17.10
CA ASN A 464 -2.84 30.22 -18.46
C ASN A 464 -1.41 29.68 -18.50
N ARG A 465 -1.20 28.60 -19.28
CA ARG A 465 0.13 28.04 -19.53
C ARG A 465 0.92 28.99 -20.46
N PRO A 466 2.19 29.33 -20.15
CA PRO A 466 3.06 30.05 -21.08
C PRO A 466 3.51 29.15 -22.24
N ASP A 467 4.04 29.74 -23.30
CA ASP A 467 4.59 28.99 -24.45
C ASP A 467 5.84 28.19 -24.08
N ALA A 468 6.62 28.69 -23.11
CA ALA A 468 7.81 28.03 -22.56
C ALA A 468 7.54 27.59 -21.10
N CYS A 469 7.52 26.28 -20.86
CA CYS A 469 7.46 25.69 -19.52
C CYS A 469 8.85 25.28 -19.04
N MET A 470 9.04 25.31 -17.72
CA MET A 470 10.35 25.13 -17.08
C MET A 470 10.68 23.65 -16.87
N ALA A 471 9.66 22.83 -16.62
CA ALA A 471 9.76 21.38 -16.72
C ALA A 471 8.59 20.83 -17.54
N VAL A 472 8.89 19.83 -18.37
CA VAL A 472 7.90 18.99 -19.06
C VAL A 472 8.20 17.54 -18.69
N ASP A 473 7.18 16.79 -18.31
CA ASP A 473 7.30 15.40 -17.89
C ASP A 473 6.19 14.55 -18.52
N HIS A 474 6.52 13.32 -18.89
CA HIS A 474 5.60 12.40 -19.57
C HIS A 474 5.20 11.27 -18.63
N TYR A 475 3.91 10.98 -18.56
CA TYR A 475 3.34 9.93 -17.73
C TYR A 475 2.23 9.19 -18.48
N LYS A 476 2.41 7.89 -18.69
CA LYS A 476 1.37 7.03 -19.25
C LYS A 476 0.50 6.50 -18.13
N ILE A 477 -0.82 6.64 -18.23
CA ILE A 477 -1.77 6.12 -17.23
C ILE A 477 -1.65 4.60 -17.12
N GLN A 478 -1.46 4.11 -15.90
CA GLN A 478 -1.30 2.70 -15.56
C GLN A 478 -2.64 2.05 -15.20
N ALA A 479 -2.69 0.72 -15.23
CA ALA A 479 -3.88 -0.01 -14.73
C ALA A 479 -4.10 0.19 -13.22
N SER A 480 -3.02 0.38 -12.45
CA SER A 480 -3.05 0.75 -11.01
C SER A 480 -3.67 2.11 -10.73
N ASP A 481 -3.78 2.98 -11.73
CA ASP A 481 -4.29 4.34 -11.60
C ASP A 481 -5.81 4.41 -11.75
N ILE A 482 -6.43 3.32 -12.20
CA ILE A 482 -7.86 3.23 -12.48
C ILE A 482 -8.63 2.85 -11.22
N ASP A 483 -9.70 3.59 -10.92
CA ASP A 483 -10.60 3.33 -9.80
C ASP A 483 -11.75 2.36 -10.15
N ILE A 484 -12.59 2.09 -9.15
CA ILE A 484 -13.74 1.17 -9.24
C ILE A 484 -14.81 1.61 -10.26
N GLN A 485 -14.74 2.83 -10.80
CA GLN A 485 -15.63 3.36 -11.82
C GLN A 485 -15.03 3.28 -13.23
N ASN A 486 -13.84 2.67 -13.37
CA ASN A 486 -13.06 2.58 -14.60
C ASN A 486 -12.59 3.94 -15.15
N HIS A 487 -12.35 4.91 -14.25
CA HIS A 487 -11.74 6.21 -14.55
C HIS A 487 -10.37 6.32 -13.85
N THR A 488 -9.45 7.15 -14.37
CA THR A 488 -8.20 7.45 -13.63
C THR A 488 -8.52 8.21 -12.34
N ASN A 489 -8.18 7.61 -11.21
CA ASN A 489 -8.46 8.09 -9.86
C ASN A 489 -7.95 9.53 -9.65
N TRP A 490 -8.78 10.36 -9.00
CA TRP A 490 -8.51 11.78 -8.79
C TRP A 490 -7.21 12.09 -8.01
N VAL A 491 -6.72 11.19 -7.16
CA VAL A 491 -5.44 11.32 -6.43
C VAL A 491 -4.22 11.03 -7.32
N VAL A 492 -4.37 10.26 -8.40
CA VAL A 492 -3.26 9.97 -9.32
C VAL A 492 -2.76 11.26 -9.98
N TYR A 493 -3.65 12.17 -10.38
CA TYR A 493 -3.21 13.46 -10.94
C TYR A 493 -2.42 14.31 -9.93
N VAL A 494 -2.71 14.19 -8.63
CA VAL A 494 -1.90 14.79 -7.55
C VAL A 494 -0.51 14.16 -7.52
N GLN A 495 -0.43 12.82 -7.55
CA GLN A 495 0.83 12.08 -7.58
C GLN A 495 1.67 12.41 -8.83
N ILE A 496 1.04 12.61 -9.99
CA ILE A 496 1.66 13.05 -11.24
C ILE A 496 2.27 14.45 -11.08
N CYS A 497 1.50 15.45 -10.60
CA CYS A 497 2.01 16.80 -10.34
C CYS A 497 3.21 16.79 -9.38
N MET A 498 3.11 16.07 -8.25
CA MET A 498 4.19 15.99 -7.26
C MET A 498 5.45 15.28 -7.80
N ASN A 499 5.28 14.31 -8.72
CA ASN A 499 6.40 13.65 -9.39
C ASN A 499 7.13 14.59 -10.37
N ALA A 500 6.38 15.33 -11.21
CA ALA A 500 6.96 16.33 -12.12
C ALA A 500 7.67 17.45 -11.34
N CYS A 501 7.05 17.93 -10.26
CA CYS A 501 7.62 18.91 -9.33
C CYS A 501 8.98 18.44 -8.77
N ARG A 502 9.02 17.25 -8.17
CA ARG A 502 10.25 16.64 -7.66
C ARG A 502 11.32 16.44 -8.74
N LYS A 503 10.94 16.00 -9.95
CA LYS A 503 11.87 15.87 -11.08
C LYS A 503 12.47 17.23 -11.48
N GLY A 504 11.70 18.31 -11.43
CA GLY A 504 12.15 19.67 -11.71
C GLY A 504 13.10 20.22 -10.64
N PHE A 505 12.76 20.08 -9.35
CA PHE A 505 13.64 20.44 -8.24
C PHE A 505 14.98 19.68 -8.29
N ASN A 506 14.95 18.35 -8.48
CA ASN A 506 16.16 17.52 -8.55
C ASN A 506 17.07 17.82 -9.76
N LYS A 507 16.57 18.54 -10.76
CA LYS A 507 17.30 18.97 -11.96
C LYS A 507 17.61 20.48 -11.96
N GLU A 508 17.31 21.19 -10.86
CA GLU A 508 17.44 22.64 -10.73
C GLU A 508 16.75 23.45 -11.87
N LEU A 509 15.62 22.95 -12.40
CA LEU A 509 14.89 23.59 -13.51
C LEU A 509 14.05 24.80 -13.09
N PHE A 510 13.92 25.03 -11.78
CA PHE A 510 13.13 26.11 -11.19
C PHE A 510 14.03 27.18 -10.54
N SER A 511 13.45 28.32 -10.17
CA SER A 511 14.18 29.41 -9.54
C SER A 511 14.73 29.02 -8.16
N LYS A 512 15.87 29.61 -7.80
CA LYS A 512 16.52 29.38 -6.50
C LYS A 512 15.62 29.74 -5.30
N PRO A 513 14.79 30.80 -5.34
CA PRO A 513 13.77 31.05 -4.32
C PRO A 513 12.79 29.88 -4.15
N LEU A 514 12.20 29.35 -5.24
CA LEU A 514 11.26 28.24 -5.14
C LEU A 514 11.94 26.96 -4.62
N ILE A 515 13.12 26.63 -5.14
CA ILE A 515 13.95 25.50 -4.65
C ILE A 515 14.29 25.64 -3.16
N GLN A 516 14.38 26.86 -2.62
CA GLN A 516 14.64 27.09 -1.21
C GLN A 516 13.36 27.09 -0.35
N ASN A 517 12.25 27.61 -0.87
CA ASN A 517 10.95 27.61 -0.19
C ASN A 517 10.39 26.18 -0.04
N SER A 518 10.52 25.31 -1.05
CA SER A 518 9.99 23.94 -1.00
C SER A 518 10.59 23.05 0.10
N LYS A 519 11.80 23.39 0.58
CA LYS A 519 12.45 22.74 1.73
C LYS A 519 11.75 23.00 3.06
N ASN A 520 10.92 24.04 3.15
CA ASN A 520 10.12 24.37 4.33
C ASN A 520 8.79 23.60 4.38
N GLY A 521 8.51 22.77 3.37
CA GLY A 521 7.24 22.08 3.19
C GLY A 521 6.23 22.87 2.36
N LEU A 522 5.18 22.16 1.96
CA LEU A 522 4.10 22.67 1.13
C LEU A 522 3.05 23.40 1.99
N LYS A 523 2.55 24.54 1.53
CA LYS A 523 1.49 25.31 2.21
C LYS A 523 0.11 25.01 1.63
N GLU A 524 0.02 24.90 0.31
CA GLU A 524 -1.24 24.68 -0.39
C GLU A 524 -1.03 23.86 -1.67
N PHE A 525 -1.93 22.91 -1.94
CA PHE A 525 -2.10 22.30 -3.25
C PHE A 525 -3.52 22.59 -3.75
N GLN A 526 -3.67 23.07 -4.99
CA GLN A 526 -4.97 23.19 -5.65
C GLN A 526 -4.96 22.45 -7.00
N ILE A 527 -6.09 21.85 -7.35
CA ILE A 527 -6.29 21.20 -8.66
C ILE A 527 -7.71 21.39 -9.17
N ARG A 528 -7.83 21.68 -10.45
CA ARG A 528 -9.06 21.77 -11.24
C ARG A 528 -9.17 20.54 -12.14
N TYR A 529 -10.34 19.91 -12.09
CA TYR A 529 -10.65 18.71 -12.87
C TYR A 529 -11.52 19.10 -14.07
N VAL A 530 -11.01 18.96 -15.30
CA VAL A 530 -11.71 19.37 -16.54
C VAL A 530 -12.25 18.18 -17.33
N ASN A 531 -11.43 17.16 -17.62
CA ASN A 531 -11.85 15.93 -18.31
C ASN A 531 -11.07 14.71 -17.80
N GLU A 532 -11.58 13.50 -17.98
CA GLU A 532 -10.94 12.25 -17.53
C GLU A 532 -9.82 11.78 -18.49
N ALA A 533 -8.82 11.10 -17.93
CA ALA A 533 -7.87 10.29 -18.67
C ALA A 533 -8.18 8.80 -18.45
N LEU A 534 -7.92 7.98 -19.47
CA LEU A 534 -8.17 6.53 -19.47
C LEU A 534 -6.85 5.74 -19.40
N VAL A 535 -6.96 4.43 -19.13
CA VAL A 535 -5.81 3.52 -19.10
C VAL A 535 -5.04 3.54 -20.41
N ASP A 536 -3.72 3.40 -20.32
CA ASP A 536 -2.76 3.45 -21.42
C ASP A 536 -2.65 4.79 -22.18
N GLU A 537 -3.45 5.82 -21.86
CA GLU A 537 -3.31 7.16 -22.43
C GLU A 537 -2.02 7.88 -21.93
N GLU A 538 -1.36 8.62 -22.82
CA GLU A 538 -0.20 9.44 -22.47
C GLU A 538 -0.62 10.84 -22.01
N VAL A 539 -0.11 11.24 -20.84
CA VAL A 539 -0.28 12.54 -20.22
C VAL A 539 1.04 13.30 -20.25
N VAL A 540 1.03 14.49 -20.83
CA VAL A 540 2.16 15.44 -20.74
C VAL A 540 1.84 16.49 -19.68
N VAL A 541 2.71 16.55 -18.68
CA VAL A 541 2.67 17.48 -17.54
C VAL A 541 3.58 18.66 -17.85
N HIS A 542 3.01 19.86 -17.94
CA HIS A 542 3.73 21.10 -18.13
C HIS A 542 3.79 21.86 -16.81
N ALA A 543 4.99 22.23 -16.34
CA ALA A 543 5.17 22.96 -15.09
C ALA A 543 5.93 24.28 -15.29
N TRP A 544 5.44 25.36 -14.66
CA TRP A 544 6.00 26.71 -14.78
C TRP A 544 5.76 27.56 -13.53
N GLU A 545 6.67 28.48 -13.24
CA GLU A 545 6.51 29.46 -12.15
C GLU A 545 5.66 30.66 -12.58
N THR A 546 4.93 31.24 -11.63
CA THR A 546 4.21 32.50 -11.86
C THR A 546 5.14 33.70 -11.68
N SER A 547 5.25 34.57 -12.69
CA SER A 547 6.10 35.78 -12.64
C SER A 547 5.78 36.78 -11.53
N SER A 548 4.66 36.59 -10.83
CA SER A 548 4.21 37.40 -9.69
C SER A 548 4.52 36.80 -8.31
N ARG A 549 4.98 35.54 -8.22
CA ARG A 549 5.23 34.83 -6.95
C ARG A 549 6.35 33.78 -7.03
N ASP A 550 7.35 33.98 -6.19
CA ASP A 550 8.54 33.13 -5.92
C ASP A 550 8.27 31.90 -5.02
N ASP A 551 7.02 31.72 -4.58
CA ASP A 551 6.55 30.57 -3.80
C ASP A 551 5.48 29.73 -4.50
N GLN A 552 5.22 29.95 -5.81
CA GLN A 552 4.18 29.25 -6.54
C GLN A 552 4.65 28.60 -7.86
N LEU A 553 4.30 27.33 -8.02
CA LEU A 553 4.50 26.54 -9.24
C LEU A 553 3.14 26.04 -9.76
N CYS A 554 2.89 26.26 -11.04
CA CYS A 554 1.68 25.87 -11.75
C CYS A 554 1.91 24.63 -12.62
N PHE A 555 0.84 23.87 -12.85
CA PHE A 555 0.81 22.65 -13.65
C PHE A 555 -0.36 22.66 -14.63
N GLU A 556 -0.15 22.08 -15.81
CA GLU A 556 -1.20 21.73 -16.76
C GLU A 556 -0.96 20.31 -17.27
N LEU A 557 -2.00 19.47 -17.23
CA LEU A 557 -1.94 18.10 -17.72
C LEU A 557 -2.72 18.04 -19.04
N THR A 558 -2.02 17.58 -20.07
CA THR A 558 -2.50 17.54 -21.45
C THR A 558 -2.45 16.14 -22.02
N ARG A 559 -3.44 15.80 -22.86
CA ARG A 559 -3.50 14.57 -23.64
C ARG A 559 -3.60 14.96 -25.11
N GLY A 560 -2.47 14.93 -25.82
CA GLY A 560 -2.36 15.60 -27.11
C GLY A 560 -2.62 17.11 -26.95
N SER A 561 -3.62 17.64 -27.66
CA SER A 561 -4.08 19.03 -27.53
C SER A 561 -4.91 19.31 -26.27
N ASP A 562 -5.47 18.28 -25.63
CA ASP A 562 -6.60 18.46 -24.72
C ASP A 562 -6.12 18.71 -23.28
N VAL A 563 -6.43 19.90 -22.75
CA VAL A 563 -6.20 20.23 -21.33
C VAL A 563 -7.28 19.59 -20.46
N PHE A 564 -6.89 18.67 -19.57
CA PHE A 564 -7.84 17.87 -18.79
C PHE A 564 -7.67 18.00 -17.25
N ARG A 565 -6.50 18.46 -16.77
CA ARG A 565 -6.30 19.02 -15.41
C ARG A 565 -5.46 20.29 -15.47
N GLN A 566 -5.65 21.17 -14.49
CA GLN A 566 -4.72 22.25 -14.15
C GLN A 566 -4.52 22.26 -12.64
N GLY A 567 -3.33 22.56 -12.15
CA GLY A 567 -3.02 22.59 -10.71
C GLY A 567 -2.04 23.69 -10.33
N ARG A 568 -1.99 24.05 -9.05
CA ARG A 568 -0.94 24.92 -8.49
C ARG A 568 -0.52 24.45 -7.11
N ILE A 569 0.75 24.59 -6.80
CA ILE A 569 1.27 24.52 -5.42
C ILE A 569 1.67 25.90 -4.94
N GLN A 570 1.60 26.10 -3.62
CA GLN A 570 2.30 27.17 -2.93
C GLN A 570 3.14 26.56 -1.79
N ASP A 571 4.42 26.89 -1.74
CA ASP A 571 5.35 26.43 -0.70
C ASP A 571 5.37 27.38 0.52
N MET A 572 5.93 26.91 1.64
CA MET A 572 6.10 27.72 2.85
C MET A 572 7.29 28.69 2.70
N LYS A 573 7.02 30.00 2.69
CA LYS A 573 8.08 31.02 2.73
C LYS A 573 8.86 31.00 4.05
N ASN A 574 10.14 31.36 3.99
CA ASN A 574 10.97 31.58 5.18
C ASN A 574 10.38 32.67 6.10
N MET A 575 9.92 32.28 7.29
CA MET A 575 9.42 33.21 8.32
C MET A 575 10.48 34.21 8.84
N LEU A 576 11.76 33.97 8.58
CA LEU A 576 12.89 34.73 9.11
C LEU A 576 13.06 36.15 8.52
N GLU A 577 12.40 36.46 7.40
CA GLU A 577 12.55 37.76 6.72
C GLU A 577 11.42 38.76 7.03
N GLY A 578 10.41 38.39 7.84
CA GLY A 578 9.17 39.15 8.00
C GLY A 578 8.81 39.65 9.42
N ALA A 579 9.53 39.24 10.47
CA ALA A 579 9.17 39.55 11.85
C ALA A 579 10.01 40.69 12.46
N PRO A 580 9.42 41.82 12.88
CA PRO A 580 10.13 42.83 13.67
C PRO A 580 10.55 42.26 15.03
N MET A 581 11.84 42.35 15.38
CA MET A 581 12.33 41.90 16.69
C MET A 581 12.00 42.91 17.81
N GLU A 582 10.76 42.90 18.29
CA GLU A 582 10.44 43.46 19.61
C GLU A 582 10.97 42.54 20.72
N GLY A 583 12.17 42.85 21.22
CA GLY A 583 12.90 41.99 22.14
C GLY A 583 12.27 41.87 23.53
N ARG A 584 11.75 40.68 23.87
CA ARG A 584 11.39 40.32 25.25
C ARG A 584 12.59 39.74 26.00
N LYS A 585 13.20 40.55 26.85
CA LYS A 585 14.16 40.07 27.86
C LYS A 585 13.43 39.16 28.87
N TYR A 586 13.88 37.91 29.00
CA TYR A 586 13.61 37.09 30.18
C TYR A 586 14.91 36.54 30.76
N GLY A 587 15.55 37.34 31.61
CA GLY A 587 16.58 36.85 32.52
C GLY A 587 15.91 36.34 33.79
N GLY A 588 15.78 35.02 33.93
CA GLY A 588 15.27 34.36 35.14
C GLY A 588 16.41 33.68 35.88
N ARG A 589 16.86 34.27 36.99
CA ARG A 589 17.91 33.68 37.85
C ARG A 589 17.29 32.60 38.74
N LEU A 590 17.93 31.43 38.82
CA LEU A 590 17.57 30.41 39.81
C LEU A 590 18.04 30.86 41.20
N GLU A 591 17.12 30.99 42.14
CA GLU A 591 17.42 31.16 43.56
C GLU A 591 16.72 30.07 44.38
N THR A 592 17.47 29.43 45.27
CA THR A 592 17.03 28.28 46.07
C THR A 592 16.45 28.73 47.42
N PRO A 593 15.29 28.19 47.87
CA PRO A 593 14.71 28.59 49.14
C PRO A 593 15.42 27.95 50.34
N SER A 594 16.17 28.75 51.10
CA SER A 594 16.67 28.40 52.44
C SER A 594 16.24 29.47 53.44
N GLY A 595 15.32 29.15 54.36
CA GLY A 595 14.69 30.16 55.21
C GLY A 595 14.00 29.58 56.44
N SER A 596 14.78 29.07 57.40
CA SER A 596 14.28 28.64 58.71
C SER A 596 14.82 29.51 59.84
N SER A 597 13.99 30.40 60.39
CA SER A 597 14.04 30.78 61.82
C SER A 597 12.77 31.53 62.23
N ARG A 598 12.47 31.52 63.53
CA ARG A 598 11.37 32.26 64.14
C ARG A 598 11.87 33.62 64.63
N GLY A 599 11.04 34.65 64.55
CA GLY A 599 11.28 35.95 65.18
C GLY A 599 9.97 36.66 65.48
N LYS A 600 9.59 36.70 66.76
CA LYS A 600 8.52 37.55 67.33
C LYS A 600 9.21 38.65 68.16
N PRO A 601 8.59 39.84 68.32
CA PRO A 601 7.41 40.00 69.20
C PRO A 601 6.04 39.66 68.58
#